data_AF-A0ABC8R743-F1
#
_entry.id   AF-A0ABC8R743-F1
#
_cell.length_a   1.000
_cell.length_b   1.000
_cell.length_c   1.000
_cell.angle_alpha   90.00
_cell.angle_beta   90.00
_cell.angle_gamma   90.00
#
_symmetry.space_group_name_H-M   'P 1'
#
loop_
_entity.id
_entity.type
_entity.pdbx_description
1 polymer ?
#
loop_
_entity_poly.entity_id
_entity_poly.type
_entity_poly.pdbx_seq_one_letter_code
_entity_poly.pdbx_strand_id
1 'polypeptide(L)'
;MDKLCLFAREKVLGTPMSEEVDAYYPVKPECQADIPKIRFKARVGKTLSARRWNAAISQDGHLDIAGVLRRIQRGGIHPSIKGAVWEFLLGCFDPNSTVQERNEIRERRRKQYATWKAECQKMVPVIGSGKLITAAIVTDDGQPTEDLSANSDSQDSNIAIANNDTVLDKKVTQWKLILHQIGLDVVRTDRALVFYEHEVNQAKLWDVLAIYAWVDKDIGYVQGMSDICSPMVILLENEADAFWCFEHAMRRLRENFRCTRSSMGVQSQLNILSQIIKVVDPKLHQHLEDLDGGEYLFAFRMLMVLFRREFSFVDALYLWEVMWAMEYNPNLFALYELSHDSSAATCKSDKLTIDNKLLKQYGKFERTNVKTGWTDQKSALAVFLVASVLETKNKLLLNEAKGLDDVVKILGDITGNLDAKKALDKALKVHKKYLSKAQKS
;
A
#
# COMPACT_ATOMS: atom_id res chain seq x y z
N MET A 1 20.94 -8.46 16.82
CA MET A 1 21.63 -9.08 15.66
C MET A 1 20.74 -10.23 15.22
N ASP A 2 19.83 -9.90 14.31
CA ASP A 2 18.64 -10.70 14.02
C ASP A 2 18.97 -11.90 13.13
N LYS A 3 18.47 -13.06 13.55
CA LYS A 3 18.59 -14.36 12.84
C LYS A 3 17.73 -14.45 11.57
N LEU A 4 17.14 -13.34 11.10
CA LEU A 4 16.15 -13.20 10.02
C LEU A 4 16.69 -13.41 8.58
N CYS A 5 17.85 -14.06 8.41
CA CYS A 5 18.48 -14.25 7.09
C CYS A 5 18.75 -15.71 6.73
N LEU A 6 18.12 -16.67 7.43
CA LEU A 6 18.47 -18.09 7.30
C LEU A 6 17.69 -18.86 6.23
N PHE A 7 16.49 -18.43 5.83
CA PHE A 7 15.75 -19.15 4.77
C PHE A 7 16.26 -18.89 3.33
N ALA A 8 17.18 -17.94 3.14
CA ALA A 8 17.80 -17.64 1.85
C ALA A 8 19.32 -17.91 1.80
N ARG A 9 19.89 -18.64 2.76
CA ARG A 9 21.37 -18.70 2.94
C ARG A 9 22.07 -20.00 2.57
N GLU A 10 21.37 -20.96 1.97
CA GLU A 10 22.02 -22.12 1.37
C GLU A 10 21.67 -22.18 -0.12
N LYS A 11 22.70 -21.97 -0.96
CA LYS A 11 22.67 -21.61 -2.40
C LYS A 11 22.48 -20.12 -2.56
N VAL A 12 23.53 -19.34 -2.76
CA VAL A 12 24.16 -19.20 -4.08
C VAL A 12 25.52 -18.51 -3.90
N LEU A 13 26.59 -19.20 -4.27
CA LEU A 13 27.90 -18.59 -4.56
C LEU A 13 28.10 -18.80 -6.07
N GLY A 14 27.79 -17.80 -6.89
CA GLY A 14 28.21 -17.78 -8.29
C GLY A 14 27.19 -17.41 -9.37
N THR A 15 25.90 -17.21 -9.09
CA THR A 15 24.96 -16.76 -10.15
C THR A 15 24.93 -15.23 -10.30
N PRO A 16 24.65 -14.72 -11.51
CA PRO A 16 24.50 -13.29 -11.75
C PRO A 16 23.37 -12.69 -10.88
N MET A 17 23.58 -11.51 -10.27
CA MET A 17 22.60 -10.80 -9.42
C MET A 17 21.20 -10.62 -10.05
N SER A 18 21.04 -10.76 -11.37
CA SER A 18 19.72 -10.73 -12.02
C SER A 18 18.89 -11.98 -11.79
N GLU A 19 19.52 -13.14 -11.56
CA GLU A 19 18.85 -14.40 -11.19
C GLU A 19 18.57 -14.47 -9.68
N GLU A 20 19.26 -13.63 -8.89
CA GLU A 20 19.15 -13.55 -7.43
C GLU A 20 17.82 -12.90 -6.98
N VAL A 21 17.25 -11.98 -7.76
CA VAL A 21 15.99 -11.29 -7.39
C VAL A 21 14.77 -12.20 -7.52
N ASP A 22 14.73 -13.03 -8.56
CA ASP A 22 13.62 -13.96 -8.82
C ASP A 22 13.57 -15.07 -7.75
N ALA A 23 14.72 -15.39 -7.13
CA ALA A 23 14.81 -16.32 -6.02
C ALA A 23 14.13 -15.82 -4.72
N TYR A 24 13.97 -14.51 -4.53
CA TYR A 24 13.30 -13.96 -3.34
C TYR A 24 11.77 -14.06 -3.40
N TYR A 25 11.20 -14.12 -4.61
CA TYR A 25 9.76 -14.17 -4.83
C TYR A 25 9.42 -15.29 -5.83
N PRO A 26 9.67 -16.55 -5.46
CA PRO A 26 9.48 -17.67 -6.37
C PRO A 26 8.03 -17.75 -6.84
N VAL A 27 7.89 -17.99 -8.13
CA VAL A 27 6.63 -18.13 -8.85
C VAL A 27 6.39 -19.61 -9.11
N LYS A 28 5.12 -20.03 -9.04
CA LYS A 28 4.72 -21.40 -9.38
C LYS A 28 5.06 -21.74 -10.83
N PRO A 29 5.65 -22.90 -11.13
CA PRO A 29 6.04 -23.27 -12.49
C PRO A 29 4.91 -23.12 -13.52
N GLU A 30 3.69 -23.51 -13.16
CA GLU A 30 2.51 -23.44 -14.00
C GLU A 30 2.03 -22.00 -14.30
N CYS A 31 2.41 -21.02 -13.48
CA CYS A 31 2.04 -19.62 -13.65
C CYS A 31 3.10 -18.80 -14.40
N GLN A 32 4.26 -19.38 -14.71
CA GLN A 32 5.43 -18.64 -15.19
C GLN A 32 5.20 -17.99 -16.57
N ALA A 33 4.35 -18.58 -17.42
CA ALA A 33 4.00 -18.04 -18.74
C ALA A 33 3.04 -16.84 -18.68
N ASP A 34 2.21 -16.76 -17.64
CA ASP A 34 1.14 -15.77 -17.51
C ASP A 34 1.56 -14.52 -16.72
N ILE A 35 2.75 -14.55 -16.11
CA ILE A 35 3.21 -13.44 -15.28
C ILE A 35 3.89 -12.37 -16.13
N PRO A 36 3.55 -11.08 -15.90
CA PRO A 36 4.29 -9.96 -16.43
C PRO A 36 5.80 -10.09 -16.29
N LYS A 37 6.52 -9.82 -17.39
CA LYS A 37 7.98 -9.81 -17.40
C LYS A 37 8.53 -8.84 -16.35
N ILE A 38 9.36 -9.36 -15.44
CA ILE A 38 10.05 -8.56 -14.43
C ILE A 38 11.09 -7.65 -15.09
N ARG A 39 11.01 -6.35 -14.82
CA ARG A 39 11.90 -5.32 -15.40
C ARG A 39 12.91 -4.77 -14.41
N PHE A 40 12.57 -4.79 -13.12
CA PHE A 40 13.48 -4.43 -12.05
C PHE A 40 14.65 -5.41 -12.01
N LYS A 41 15.86 -4.86 -11.95
CA LYS A 41 17.09 -5.61 -11.74
C LYS A 41 17.93 -4.84 -10.74
N ALA A 42 18.40 -5.53 -9.69
CA ALA A 42 19.35 -4.96 -8.77
C ALA A 42 20.65 -4.59 -9.51
N ARG A 43 21.18 -3.38 -9.24
CA ARG A 43 22.37 -2.86 -9.93
C ARG A 43 23.43 -2.47 -8.92
N VAL A 44 24.62 -3.04 -9.08
CA VAL A 44 25.80 -2.74 -8.25
C VAL A 44 26.04 -1.23 -8.23
N GLY A 45 26.27 -0.69 -7.02
CA GLY A 45 26.52 0.74 -6.79
C GLY A 45 25.29 1.65 -6.89
N LYS A 46 24.16 1.20 -7.46
CA LYS A 46 22.93 1.99 -7.59
C LYS A 46 21.84 1.55 -6.62
N THR A 47 21.54 0.26 -6.55
CA THR A 47 20.53 -0.31 -5.63
C THR A 47 21.02 -0.23 -4.19
N LEU A 48 20.13 0.07 -3.25
CA LEU A 48 20.44 0.06 -1.82
C LEU A 48 20.68 -1.40 -1.38
N SER A 49 21.93 -1.76 -1.14
CA SER A 49 22.33 -3.08 -0.66
C SER A 49 22.34 -3.16 0.87
N ALA A 50 22.31 -4.38 1.42
CA ALA A 50 22.40 -4.61 2.86
C ALA A 50 23.62 -3.93 3.50
N ARG A 51 24.80 -4.01 2.85
CA ARG A 51 26.01 -3.31 3.30
C ARG A 51 25.80 -1.78 3.40
N ARG A 52 25.16 -1.18 2.39
CA ARG A 52 24.92 0.27 2.36
C ARG A 52 23.82 0.70 3.33
N TRP A 53 22.85 -0.16 3.57
CA TRP A 53 21.83 0.03 4.60
C TRP A 53 22.45 0.06 6.00
N ASN A 54 23.23 -0.96 6.36
CA ASN A 54 23.89 -1.00 7.66
C ASN A 54 24.85 0.18 7.87
N ALA A 55 25.56 0.60 6.83
CA ALA A 55 26.44 1.77 6.90
C ALA A 55 25.71 3.12 7.00
N ALA A 56 24.39 3.15 6.76
CA ALA A 56 23.57 4.35 6.93
C ALA A 56 23.00 4.49 8.34
N ILE A 57 23.18 3.47 9.20
CA ILE A 57 22.71 3.45 10.58
C ILE A 57 23.91 3.74 11.49
N SER A 58 23.76 4.70 12.41
CA SER A 58 24.79 5.02 13.41
C SER A 58 24.91 3.90 14.45
N GLN A 59 25.96 3.96 15.27
CA GLN A 59 26.15 3.00 16.36
C GLN A 59 24.96 2.96 17.33
N ASP A 60 24.36 4.12 17.61
CA ASP A 60 23.19 4.26 18.50
C ASP A 60 21.85 3.94 17.81
N GLY A 61 21.86 3.78 16.49
CA GLY A 61 20.70 3.35 15.70
C GLY A 61 20.03 4.42 14.85
N HIS A 62 20.55 5.65 14.81
CA HIS A 62 19.99 6.74 13.99
C HIS A 62 20.27 6.52 12.50
N LEU A 63 19.29 6.79 11.65
CA LEU A 63 19.35 6.55 10.21
C LEU A 63 19.69 7.83 9.42
N ASP A 64 20.68 7.77 8.53
CA ASP A 64 20.86 8.77 7.46
C ASP A 64 19.76 8.60 6.40
N ILE A 65 18.55 9.05 6.74
CA ILE A 65 17.37 8.96 5.87
C ILE A 65 17.61 9.70 4.55
N ALA A 66 18.30 10.85 4.57
CA ALA A 66 18.60 11.59 3.37
C ALA A 66 19.49 10.79 2.40
N GLY A 67 20.49 10.08 2.91
CA GLY A 67 21.34 9.17 2.13
C GLY A 67 20.58 7.97 1.57
N VAL A 68 19.72 7.37 2.39
CA VAL A 68 18.87 6.23 2.02
C VAL A 68 17.91 6.61 0.89
N LEU A 69 17.13 7.69 1.05
CA LEU A 69 16.19 8.17 0.04
C LEU A 69 16.88 8.42 -1.31
N ARG A 70 18.06 9.04 -1.30
CA ARG A 70 18.84 9.28 -2.54
C ARG A 70 19.23 7.99 -3.25
N ARG A 71 19.46 6.89 -2.53
CA ARG A 71 19.81 5.59 -3.13
C ARG A 71 18.58 4.88 -3.68
N ILE A 72 17.49 4.86 -2.91
CA ILE A 72 16.21 4.27 -3.33
C ILE A 72 15.75 4.92 -4.64
N GLN A 73 15.75 6.25 -4.71
CA GLN A 73 15.37 6.99 -5.92
C GLN A 73 16.29 6.76 -7.14
N ARG A 74 17.50 6.19 -6.96
CA ARG A 74 18.43 5.89 -8.07
C ARG A 74 18.29 4.48 -8.61
N GLY A 75 18.03 3.51 -7.72
CA GLY A 75 18.09 2.09 -8.07
C GLY A 75 17.27 1.14 -7.21
N GLY A 76 16.35 1.65 -6.38
CA GLY A 76 15.46 0.83 -5.55
C GLY A 76 16.16 0.16 -4.37
N ILE A 77 15.47 -0.79 -3.74
CA ILE A 77 15.92 -1.52 -2.57
C ILE A 77 16.20 -2.98 -2.93
N HIS A 78 17.31 -3.53 -2.43
CA HIS A 78 17.61 -4.95 -2.56
C HIS A 78 16.57 -5.80 -1.79
N PRO A 79 16.03 -6.89 -2.37
CA PRO A 79 14.99 -7.71 -1.74
C PRO A 79 15.27 -8.10 -0.28
N SER A 80 16.52 -8.48 0.02
CA SER A 80 16.95 -8.92 1.36
C SER A 80 16.78 -7.92 2.50
N ILE A 81 16.52 -6.64 2.22
CA ILE A 81 16.36 -5.60 3.24
C ILE A 81 15.05 -4.81 3.10
N LYS A 82 14.16 -5.19 2.17
CA LYS A 82 12.93 -4.41 1.91
C LYS A 82 12.09 -4.23 3.17
N GLY A 83 11.82 -5.31 3.93
CA GLY A 83 11.04 -5.24 5.17
C GLY A 83 11.59 -4.20 6.15
N ALA A 84 12.89 -4.27 6.48
CA ALA A 84 13.52 -3.33 7.40
C ALA A 84 13.51 -1.87 6.91
N VAL A 85 13.65 -1.63 5.60
CA VAL A 85 13.61 -0.27 5.04
C VAL A 85 12.17 0.27 5.00
N TRP A 86 11.18 -0.59 4.71
CA TRP A 86 9.78 -0.22 4.62
C TRP A 86 9.22 0.28 5.95
N GLU A 87 9.66 -0.29 7.08
CA GLU A 87 9.30 0.21 8.42
C GLU A 87 9.66 1.71 8.61
N PHE A 88 10.73 2.20 7.97
CA PHE A 88 11.05 3.64 8.00
C PHE A 88 10.30 4.45 6.94
N LEU A 89 10.16 3.93 5.71
CA LEU A 89 9.47 4.64 4.62
C LEU A 89 7.97 4.85 4.92
N LEU A 90 7.35 3.91 5.62
CA LEU A 90 5.96 3.97 6.05
C LEU A 90 5.81 4.69 7.41
N GLY A 91 6.90 5.18 8.00
CA GLY A 91 6.86 5.92 9.26
C GLY A 91 6.48 5.06 10.46
N CYS A 92 6.74 3.76 10.42
CA CYS A 92 6.62 2.91 11.61
C CYS A 92 7.73 3.25 12.63
N PHE A 93 8.88 3.74 12.16
CA PHE A 93 9.97 4.24 13.01
C PHE A 93 10.45 5.62 12.58
N ASP A 94 10.80 6.45 13.57
CA ASP A 94 11.51 7.71 13.36
C ASP A 94 12.96 7.43 12.93
N PRO A 95 13.47 8.04 11.85
CA PRO A 95 14.89 7.96 11.51
C PRO A 95 15.84 8.40 12.63
N ASN A 96 15.41 9.29 13.51
CA ASN A 96 16.18 9.78 14.66
C ASN A 96 15.98 8.91 15.91
N SER A 97 15.22 7.82 15.84
CA SER A 97 15.13 6.87 16.98
C SER A 97 16.41 6.06 17.15
N THR A 98 16.67 5.65 18.38
CA THR A 98 17.69 4.67 18.75
C THR A 98 17.18 3.24 18.51
N VAL A 99 18.07 2.24 18.60
CA VAL A 99 17.66 0.82 18.54
C VAL A 99 16.72 0.47 19.70
N GLN A 100 16.98 1.00 20.90
CA GLN A 100 16.18 0.72 22.08
C GLN A 100 14.75 1.25 21.94
N GLU A 101 14.59 2.52 21.56
CA GLU A 101 13.28 3.13 21.36
C GLU A 101 12.45 2.36 20.32
N ARG A 102 13.07 1.90 19.22
CA ARG A 102 12.37 1.06 18.23
C ARG A 102 11.93 -0.29 18.79
N ASN A 103 12.75 -0.92 19.63
CA ASN A 103 12.38 -2.17 20.28
C ASN A 103 11.20 -1.98 21.22
N GLU A 104 11.17 -0.88 21.99
CA GLU A 104 10.05 -0.53 22.88
C GLU A 104 8.77 -0.27 22.09
N ILE A 105 8.84 0.50 21.00
CA ILE A 105 7.70 0.73 20.08
C ILE A 105 7.19 -0.59 19.53
N ARG A 106 8.09 -1.46 19.03
CA ARG A 106 7.74 -2.76 18.47
C ARG A 106 7.07 -3.66 19.50
N GLU A 107 7.61 -3.73 20.71
CA GLU A 107 7.01 -4.53 21.78
C GLU A 107 5.62 -4.03 22.17
N ARG A 108 5.45 -2.71 22.35
CA ARG A 108 4.15 -2.08 22.63
C ARG A 108 3.13 -2.40 21.53
N ARG A 109 3.51 -2.23 20.27
CA ARG A 109 2.67 -2.48 19.10
C ARG A 109 2.30 -3.96 18.92
N ARG A 110 3.23 -4.87 19.20
CA ARG A 110 2.97 -6.33 19.20
C ARG A 110 1.99 -6.72 20.30
N LYS A 111 2.12 -6.16 21.50
CA LYS A 111 1.16 -6.36 22.60
C LYS A 111 -0.22 -5.84 22.22
N GLN A 112 -0.30 -4.63 21.68
CA GLN A 112 -1.56 -4.03 21.21
C GLN A 112 -2.26 -4.90 20.17
N TYR A 113 -1.53 -5.37 19.16
CA TYR A 113 -2.07 -6.25 18.14
C TYR A 113 -2.55 -7.59 18.72
N ALA A 114 -1.77 -8.19 19.63
CA ALA A 114 -2.18 -9.42 20.30
C ALA A 114 -3.48 -9.24 21.11
N THR A 115 -3.69 -8.09 21.74
CA THR A 115 -4.95 -7.77 22.42
C THR A 115 -6.13 -7.74 21.44
N TRP A 116 -6.00 -7.04 20.30
CA TRP A 116 -7.05 -7.01 19.28
C TRP A 116 -7.31 -8.38 18.65
N LYS A 117 -6.25 -9.15 18.41
CA LYS A 117 -6.35 -10.52 17.89
C LYS A 117 -7.11 -11.41 18.87
N ALA A 118 -6.81 -11.35 20.16
CA ALA A 118 -7.51 -12.12 21.19
C ALA A 118 -8.99 -11.70 21.32
N GLU A 119 -9.30 -10.41 21.19
CA GLU A 119 -10.69 -9.92 21.15
C GLU A 119 -11.44 -10.49 19.94
N CYS A 120 -10.85 -10.39 18.74
CA CYS A 120 -11.42 -10.94 17.51
C CYS A 120 -11.63 -12.46 17.59
N GLN A 121 -10.66 -13.17 18.17
CA GLN A 121 -10.70 -14.63 18.33
C GLN A 121 -11.82 -15.10 19.26
N LYS A 122 -12.17 -14.33 20.31
CA LYS A 122 -13.33 -14.64 21.16
C LYS A 122 -14.65 -14.59 20.39
N MET A 123 -14.75 -13.70 19.40
CA MET A 123 -15.97 -13.52 18.59
C MET A 123 -16.02 -14.47 17.40
N VAL A 124 -14.87 -14.81 16.82
CA VAL A 124 -14.70 -15.73 15.69
C VAL A 124 -13.44 -16.58 15.95
N PRO A 125 -13.59 -17.82 16.48
CA PRO A 125 -12.46 -18.66 16.90
C PRO A 125 -11.43 -19.02 15.83
N VAL A 126 -11.79 -18.88 14.54
CA VAL A 126 -10.88 -19.15 13.41
C VAL A 126 -9.76 -18.10 13.31
N ILE A 127 -9.98 -16.88 13.80
CA ILE A 127 -8.94 -15.82 13.83
C ILE A 127 -7.75 -16.32 14.64
N GLY A 128 -6.56 -16.33 14.03
CA GLY A 128 -5.35 -16.83 14.69
C GLY A 128 -5.18 -18.34 14.76
N SER A 129 -6.09 -19.12 14.17
CA SER A 129 -5.98 -20.58 14.15
C SER A 129 -5.05 -21.12 13.06
N GLY A 130 -4.57 -20.25 12.15
CA GLY A 130 -3.83 -20.67 10.95
C GLY A 130 -4.74 -21.13 9.80
N LYS A 131 -6.05 -20.87 9.90
CA LYS A 131 -7.05 -21.10 8.86
C LYS A 131 -7.76 -19.79 8.52
N LEU A 132 -8.43 -19.75 7.37
CA LEU A 132 -9.28 -18.63 6.95
C LEU A 132 -10.69 -19.12 6.62
N ILE A 133 -11.65 -18.20 6.56
CA ILE A 133 -13.04 -18.48 6.24
C ILE A 133 -13.37 -17.91 4.85
N THR A 134 -13.94 -18.73 3.97
CA THR A 134 -14.48 -18.30 2.67
C THR A 134 -16.00 -18.43 2.57
N ALA A 135 -16.64 -19.16 3.49
CA ALA A 135 -18.09 -19.27 3.59
C ALA A 135 -18.66 -18.14 4.45
N ALA A 136 -19.87 -17.66 4.15
CA ALA A 136 -20.56 -16.72 5.02
C ALA A 136 -20.75 -17.34 6.40
N ILE A 137 -20.55 -16.56 7.47
CA ILE A 137 -20.71 -16.98 8.86
C ILE A 137 -22.11 -16.58 9.37
N VAL A 138 -22.66 -15.52 8.77
CA VAL A 138 -23.90 -14.86 9.18
C VAL A 138 -24.66 -14.48 7.90
N THR A 139 -25.98 -14.64 7.90
CA THR A 139 -26.88 -14.17 6.84
C THR A 139 -27.03 -12.65 6.89
N ASP A 140 -27.52 -12.01 5.83
CA ASP A 140 -27.72 -10.55 5.77
C ASP A 140 -28.65 -10.03 6.91
N ASP A 141 -29.49 -10.90 7.46
CA ASP A 141 -30.38 -10.62 8.58
C ASP A 141 -29.74 -10.80 9.97
N GLY A 142 -28.45 -11.14 10.03
CA GLY A 142 -27.71 -11.30 11.30
C GLY A 142 -27.83 -12.68 11.95
N GLN A 143 -28.44 -13.67 11.29
CA GLN A 143 -28.54 -15.03 11.82
C GLN A 143 -27.33 -15.89 11.43
N PRO A 144 -26.81 -16.77 12.30
CA PRO A 144 -25.77 -17.73 11.93
C PRO A 144 -26.22 -18.60 10.75
N THR A 145 -25.37 -18.80 9.75
CA THR A 145 -25.61 -19.78 8.68
C THR A 145 -25.48 -21.20 9.25
N GLU A 146 -26.39 -22.11 8.90
CA GLU A 146 -26.61 -23.42 9.55
C GLU A 146 -25.39 -24.37 9.59
N ASP A 147 -24.34 -24.11 8.83
CA ASP A 147 -23.13 -24.91 8.87
C ASP A 147 -22.06 -24.25 9.72
N LEU A 148 -22.09 -24.52 11.04
CA LEU A 148 -20.93 -24.82 11.89
C LEU A 148 -21.43 -25.14 13.32
N SER A 149 -21.42 -26.44 13.63
CA SER A 149 -21.61 -27.11 14.93
C SER A 149 -23.04 -27.51 15.36
N ALA A 150 -23.28 -28.83 15.26
CA ALA A 150 -24.26 -29.55 16.04
C ALA A 150 -23.96 -29.48 17.56
N ASN A 151 -25.04 -29.48 18.34
CA ASN A 151 -25.15 -29.69 19.79
C ASN A 151 -24.60 -28.59 20.71
N SER A 152 -25.51 -27.78 21.25
CA SER A 152 -25.83 -27.84 22.68
C SER A 152 -27.09 -27.03 22.98
N ASP A 153 -28.10 -27.73 23.52
CA ASP A 153 -29.24 -27.17 24.21
C ASP A 153 -28.79 -26.37 25.44
N SER A 154 -29.32 -25.16 25.61
CA SER A 154 -29.87 -24.71 26.89
C SER A 154 -30.60 -23.39 26.72
N GLN A 155 -31.88 -23.42 27.05
CA GLN A 155 -32.74 -22.26 27.28
C GLN A 155 -32.20 -21.42 28.44
N ASP A 156 -32.20 -20.09 28.25
CA ASP A 156 -32.91 -19.11 29.09
C ASP A 156 -32.18 -17.76 29.05
N SER A 157 -32.90 -16.71 28.63
CA SER A 157 -32.64 -15.36 29.14
C SER A 157 -33.79 -14.41 28.85
N ASN A 158 -34.56 -14.08 29.89
CA ASN A 158 -35.26 -12.80 30.02
C ASN A 158 -34.48 -11.96 31.03
N ILE A 159 -33.55 -11.11 30.58
CA ILE A 159 -33.06 -9.96 31.36
C ILE A 159 -32.81 -8.80 30.39
N ALA A 160 -33.58 -7.73 30.56
CA ALA A 160 -33.39 -6.47 29.87
C ALA A 160 -32.25 -5.66 30.50
N ILE A 161 -31.12 -5.46 29.80
CA ILE A 161 -30.14 -4.39 30.08
C ILE A 161 -29.45 -3.90 28.77
N ALA A 162 -29.34 -2.58 28.66
CA ALA A 162 -28.36 -1.76 27.93
C ALA A 162 -28.37 -1.63 26.39
N ASN A 163 -28.68 -0.39 25.95
CA ASN A 163 -28.43 0.15 24.60
C ASN A 163 -26.95 0.09 24.12
N ASN A 164 -25.99 -0.30 24.96
CA ASN A 164 -24.59 -0.50 24.56
C ASN A 164 -24.34 -1.91 23.99
N ASP A 165 -25.05 -2.94 24.47
CA ASP A 165 -24.92 -4.30 23.94
C ASP A 165 -25.45 -4.38 22.51
N THR A 166 -26.51 -3.65 22.19
CA THR A 166 -27.07 -3.64 20.82
C THR A 166 -26.18 -2.95 19.80
N VAL A 167 -25.33 -2.00 20.20
CA VAL A 167 -24.37 -1.33 19.31
C VAL A 167 -23.12 -2.17 19.09
N LEU A 168 -22.61 -2.80 20.15
CA LEU A 168 -21.50 -3.74 20.04
C LEU A 168 -21.91 -4.94 19.18
N ASP A 169 -23.09 -5.50 19.42
CA ASP A 169 -23.63 -6.62 18.65
C ASP A 169 -23.79 -6.27 17.16
N LYS A 170 -24.35 -5.10 16.82
CA LYS A 170 -24.38 -4.60 15.44
C LYS A 170 -22.99 -4.48 14.81
N LYS A 171 -22.00 -3.99 15.57
CA LYS A 171 -20.61 -3.88 15.10
C LYS A 171 -20.01 -5.26 14.81
N VAL A 172 -20.20 -6.21 15.72
CA VAL A 172 -19.71 -7.58 15.58
C VAL A 172 -20.36 -8.26 14.39
N THR A 173 -21.68 -8.11 14.22
CA THR A 173 -22.42 -8.65 13.09
C THR A 173 -21.92 -8.08 11.77
N GLN A 174 -21.79 -6.76 11.64
CA GLN A 174 -21.26 -6.13 10.42
C GLN A 174 -19.84 -6.60 10.09
N TRP A 175 -18.99 -6.75 11.10
CA TRP A 175 -17.63 -7.27 10.91
C TRP A 175 -17.63 -8.74 10.49
N LYS A 176 -18.49 -9.59 11.09
CA LYS A 176 -18.64 -11.00 10.69
C LYS A 176 -19.11 -11.14 9.24
N LEU A 177 -20.01 -10.26 8.78
CA LEU A 177 -20.50 -10.26 7.40
C LEU A 177 -19.37 -10.04 6.38
N ILE A 178 -18.35 -9.25 6.69
CA ILE A 178 -17.25 -8.98 5.74
C ILE A 178 -16.14 -10.04 5.75
N LEU A 179 -16.05 -10.91 6.77
CA LEU A 179 -14.94 -11.87 6.90
C LEU A 179 -14.83 -12.86 5.74
N HIS A 180 -15.97 -13.33 5.22
CA HIS A 180 -15.99 -14.24 4.09
C HIS A 180 -15.46 -13.57 2.82
N GLN A 181 -15.82 -12.29 2.59
CA GLN A 181 -15.34 -11.50 1.46
C GLN A 181 -13.81 -11.29 1.55
N ILE A 182 -13.28 -11.05 2.75
CA ILE A 182 -11.82 -11.00 2.98
C ILE A 182 -11.19 -12.34 2.58
N GLY A 183 -11.78 -13.47 3.00
CA GLY A 183 -11.28 -14.80 2.63
C GLY A 183 -11.27 -15.03 1.12
N LEU A 184 -12.36 -14.67 0.43
CA LEU A 184 -12.47 -14.77 -1.04
C LEU A 184 -11.44 -13.89 -1.76
N ASP A 185 -11.07 -12.75 -1.20
CA ASP A 185 -10.02 -11.91 -1.76
C ASP A 185 -8.62 -12.48 -1.50
N VAL A 186 -8.38 -13.00 -0.30
CA VAL A 186 -7.11 -13.65 0.08
C VAL A 186 -6.78 -14.80 -0.85
N VAL A 187 -7.72 -15.72 -1.11
CA VAL A 187 -7.47 -16.87 -2.01
C VAL A 187 -7.20 -16.48 -3.46
N ARG A 188 -7.61 -15.26 -3.86
CA ARG A 188 -7.35 -14.69 -5.20
C ARG A 188 -6.09 -13.82 -5.26
N THR A 189 -5.54 -13.45 -4.11
CA THR A 189 -4.41 -12.51 -4.01
C THR A 189 -3.11 -13.23 -4.31
N ASP A 190 -2.34 -12.73 -5.29
CA ASP A 190 -0.98 -13.17 -5.59
C ASP A 190 -0.78 -14.69 -5.71
N ARG A 191 -1.82 -15.41 -6.15
CA ARG A 191 -1.89 -16.88 -6.22
C ARG A 191 -0.76 -17.55 -7.01
N ALA A 192 -0.07 -16.78 -7.85
CA ALA A 192 1.07 -17.23 -8.65
C ALA A 192 2.39 -17.27 -7.87
N LEU A 193 2.46 -16.66 -6.68
CA LEU A 193 3.62 -16.74 -5.79
C LEU A 193 3.56 -18.03 -4.97
N VAL A 194 4.69 -18.74 -4.88
CA VAL A 194 4.84 -19.96 -4.06
C VAL A 194 4.55 -19.67 -2.58
N PHE A 195 4.80 -18.43 -2.12
CA PHE A 195 4.50 -18.00 -0.75
C PHE A 195 3.07 -18.32 -0.31
N TYR A 196 2.09 -18.14 -1.20
CA TYR A 196 0.67 -18.40 -0.90
C TYR A 196 0.23 -19.84 -1.19
N GLU A 197 1.13 -20.79 -1.47
CA GLU A 197 0.80 -22.23 -1.43
C GLU A 197 0.53 -22.71 -0.01
N HIS A 198 1.20 -22.09 0.96
CA HIS A 198 1.06 -22.45 2.36
C HIS A 198 -0.17 -21.77 2.96
N GLU A 199 -1.13 -22.56 3.44
CA GLU A 199 -2.35 -22.08 4.09
C GLU A 199 -2.05 -21.13 5.26
N VAL A 200 -0.96 -21.38 6.01
CA VAL A 200 -0.53 -20.52 7.13
C VAL A 200 -0.25 -19.08 6.68
N ASN A 201 0.30 -18.89 5.48
CA ASN A 201 0.59 -17.56 4.93
C ASN A 201 -0.68 -16.87 4.44
N GLN A 202 -1.64 -17.63 3.88
CA GLN A 202 -2.96 -17.10 3.54
C GLN A 202 -3.73 -16.70 4.80
N ALA A 203 -3.70 -17.54 5.84
CA ALA A 203 -4.31 -17.26 7.13
C ALA A 203 -3.70 -16.04 7.80
N LYS A 204 -2.36 -15.85 7.73
CA LYS A 204 -1.70 -14.64 8.19
C LYS A 204 -2.20 -13.38 7.47
N LEU A 205 -2.37 -13.43 6.15
CA LEU A 205 -2.93 -12.31 5.38
C LEU A 205 -4.39 -12.04 5.78
N TRP A 206 -5.18 -13.10 5.95
CA TRP A 206 -6.56 -13.00 6.38
C TRP A 206 -6.70 -12.40 7.79
N ASP A 207 -5.90 -12.87 8.76
CA ASP A 207 -5.87 -12.35 10.13
C ASP A 207 -5.54 -10.86 10.17
N VAL A 208 -4.50 -10.42 9.44
CA VAL A 208 -4.12 -9.00 9.37
C VAL A 208 -5.26 -8.14 8.82
N LEU A 209 -5.91 -8.57 7.74
CA LEU A 209 -7.01 -7.84 7.11
C LEU A 209 -8.27 -7.82 7.99
N ALA A 210 -8.60 -8.96 8.60
CA ALA A 210 -9.75 -9.09 9.49
C ALA A 210 -9.61 -8.20 10.73
N ILE A 211 -8.42 -8.19 11.35
CA ILE A 211 -8.14 -7.34 12.52
C ILE A 211 -8.10 -5.87 12.11
N TYR A 212 -7.55 -5.53 10.94
CA TYR A 212 -7.61 -4.15 10.43
C TYR A 212 -9.06 -3.67 10.30
N ALA A 213 -9.93 -4.49 9.67
CA ALA A 213 -11.32 -4.14 9.49
C ALA A 213 -12.11 -4.02 10.81
N TRP A 214 -11.66 -4.69 11.87
CA TRP A 214 -12.22 -4.54 13.23
C TRP A 214 -11.81 -3.22 13.90
N VAL A 215 -10.55 -2.82 13.70
CA VAL A 215 -9.91 -1.64 14.30
C VAL A 215 -10.36 -0.36 13.60
N ASP A 216 -10.29 -0.33 12.26
CA ASP A 216 -10.66 0.82 11.45
C ASP A 216 -12.11 0.75 10.98
N LYS A 217 -13.02 1.29 11.78
CA LYS A 217 -14.46 1.18 11.56
C LYS A 217 -14.98 2.05 10.42
N ASP A 218 -14.26 3.11 10.05
CA ASP A 218 -14.74 4.04 9.03
C ASP A 218 -14.55 3.46 7.63
N ILE A 219 -13.44 2.74 7.41
CA ILE A 219 -13.13 2.08 6.15
C ILE A 219 -13.57 0.62 6.18
N GLY A 220 -13.33 -0.08 7.29
CA GLY A 220 -13.50 -1.52 7.41
C GLY A 220 -12.58 -2.26 6.43
N TYR A 221 -13.19 -3.10 5.58
CA TYR A 221 -12.52 -3.76 4.48
C TYR A 221 -13.15 -3.38 3.15
N VAL A 222 -12.31 -3.07 2.16
CA VAL A 222 -12.71 -2.80 0.78
C VAL A 222 -11.86 -3.66 -0.14
N GLN A 223 -12.51 -4.24 -1.15
CA GLN A 223 -11.83 -5.07 -2.15
C GLN A 223 -10.63 -4.32 -2.75
N GLY A 224 -9.48 -5.00 -2.81
CA GLY A 224 -8.20 -4.42 -3.22
C GLY A 224 -7.25 -4.12 -2.05
N MET A 225 -7.75 -4.07 -0.80
CA MET A 225 -6.87 -3.96 0.37
C MET A 225 -5.96 -5.18 0.55
N SER A 226 -6.39 -6.37 0.12
CA SER A 226 -5.54 -7.58 0.12
C SER A 226 -4.31 -7.43 -0.78
N ASP A 227 -4.45 -6.76 -1.92
CA ASP A 227 -3.34 -6.46 -2.84
C ASP A 227 -2.30 -5.52 -2.23
N ILE A 228 -2.75 -4.61 -1.36
CA ILE A 228 -1.88 -3.71 -0.61
C ILE A 228 -1.20 -4.43 0.55
N CYS A 229 -1.92 -5.30 1.27
CA CYS A 229 -1.40 -5.99 2.44
C CYS A 229 -0.43 -7.14 2.10
N SER A 230 -0.63 -7.82 0.95
CA SER A 230 0.16 -8.98 0.55
C SER A 230 1.68 -8.77 0.64
N PRO A 231 2.26 -7.66 0.10
CA PRO A 231 3.68 -7.37 0.29
C PRO A 231 4.15 -7.29 1.73
N MET A 232 3.35 -6.76 2.66
CA MET A 232 3.72 -6.60 4.07
C MET A 232 3.84 -7.98 4.74
N VAL A 233 2.88 -8.86 4.45
CA VAL A 233 2.86 -10.24 4.97
C VAL A 233 4.05 -11.06 4.47
N ILE A 234 4.44 -10.85 3.21
CA ILE A 234 5.61 -11.48 2.58
C ILE A 234 6.93 -10.94 3.16
N LEU A 235 7.03 -9.62 3.36
CA LEU A 235 8.29 -8.96 3.73
C LEU A 235 8.59 -9.00 5.23
N LEU A 236 7.58 -9.12 6.09
CA LEU A 236 7.71 -9.03 7.54
C LEU A 236 7.30 -10.37 8.17
N GLU A 237 8.23 -11.04 8.83
CA GLU A 237 7.99 -12.36 9.43
C GLU A 237 6.90 -12.31 10.51
N ASN A 238 6.96 -11.32 11.41
CA ASN A 238 5.98 -11.18 12.48
C ASN A 238 4.69 -10.55 11.96
N GLU A 239 3.57 -11.18 12.27
CA GLU A 239 2.23 -10.75 11.85
C GLU A 239 1.84 -9.35 12.35
N ALA A 240 2.19 -9.00 13.58
CA ALA A 240 1.89 -7.66 14.11
C ALA A 240 2.70 -6.59 13.40
N ASP A 241 3.98 -6.86 13.07
CA ASP A 241 4.81 -5.90 12.34
C ASP A 241 4.23 -5.68 10.92
N ALA A 242 3.75 -6.75 10.27
CA ALA A 242 3.03 -6.68 9.00
C ALA A 242 1.75 -5.86 9.11
N PHE A 243 0.95 -6.06 10.17
CA PHE A 243 -0.24 -5.27 10.46
C PHE A 243 0.08 -3.77 10.59
N TRP A 244 1.10 -3.40 11.37
CA TRP A 244 1.43 -1.99 11.58
C TRP A 244 1.99 -1.31 10.32
N CYS A 245 2.77 -2.03 9.51
CA CYS A 245 3.18 -1.53 8.20
C CYS A 245 1.99 -1.38 7.25
N PHE A 246 1.04 -2.32 7.27
CA PHE A 246 -0.18 -2.24 6.49
C PHE A 246 -1.07 -1.07 6.93
N GLU A 247 -1.28 -0.90 8.24
CA GLU A 247 -2.07 0.21 8.80
C GLU A 247 -1.49 1.56 8.38
N HIS A 248 -0.17 1.73 8.50
CA HIS A 248 0.53 2.95 8.08
C HIS A 248 0.44 3.18 6.56
N ALA A 249 0.52 2.12 5.75
CA ALA A 249 0.29 2.22 4.31
C ALA A 249 -1.16 2.64 4.01
N MET A 250 -2.13 2.10 4.74
CA MET A 250 -3.53 2.47 4.62
C MET A 250 -3.79 3.91 5.03
N ARG A 251 -3.05 4.50 5.97
CA ARG A 251 -3.17 5.95 6.26
C ARG A 251 -2.85 6.83 5.06
N ARG A 252 -1.91 6.42 4.21
CA ARG A 252 -1.59 7.12 2.96
C ARG A 252 -2.68 6.93 1.90
N LEU A 253 -3.33 5.77 1.90
CA LEU A 253 -4.31 5.36 0.90
C LEU A 253 -5.77 5.49 1.36
N ARG A 254 -6.01 5.94 2.60
CA ARG A 254 -7.31 5.91 3.27
C ARG A 254 -8.39 6.55 2.42
N GLU A 255 -8.08 7.71 1.84
CA GLU A 255 -9.01 8.45 0.99
C GLU A 255 -9.35 7.71 -0.30
N ASN A 256 -8.54 6.76 -0.79
CA ASN A 256 -8.88 5.93 -1.95
C ASN A 256 -10.02 4.94 -1.62
N PHE A 257 -10.08 4.49 -0.37
CA PHE A 257 -10.99 3.43 0.08
C PHE A 257 -12.24 3.97 0.81
N ARG A 258 -12.36 5.30 0.98
CA ARG A 258 -13.60 5.88 1.51
C ARG A 258 -14.74 5.70 0.50
N CYS A 259 -15.77 4.96 0.90
CA CYS A 259 -17.04 4.88 0.19
C CYS A 259 -18.07 5.74 0.93
N THR A 260 -18.48 6.87 0.34
CA THR A 260 -19.62 7.65 0.82
C THR A 260 -20.84 7.33 -0.04
N ARG A 261 -22.06 7.48 0.49
CA ARG A 261 -23.33 7.28 -0.26
C ARG A 261 -23.43 8.08 -1.58
N SER A 262 -22.60 9.10 -1.77
CA SER A 262 -22.63 10.04 -2.90
C SER A 262 -21.32 10.14 -3.70
N SER A 263 -20.22 9.52 -3.27
CA SER A 263 -18.96 9.54 -4.05
C SER A 263 -17.98 8.43 -3.62
N MET A 264 -17.22 7.93 -4.59
CA MET A 264 -16.08 7.03 -4.37
C MET A 264 -14.82 7.85 -4.05
N GLY A 265 -14.01 7.42 -3.09
CA GLY A 265 -12.82 8.15 -2.62
C GLY A 265 -11.80 8.51 -3.72
N VAL A 266 -11.62 7.61 -4.70
CA VAL A 266 -10.74 7.81 -5.87
C VAL A 266 -11.25 8.92 -6.81
N GLN A 267 -12.53 9.29 -6.77
CA GLN A 267 -13.11 10.28 -7.68
C GLN A 267 -12.38 11.64 -7.58
N SER A 268 -11.96 12.02 -6.38
CA SER A 268 -11.18 13.24 -6.17
C SER A 268 -9.86 13.24 -6.96
N GLN A 269 -9.18 12.09 -7.03
CA GLN A 269 -7.95 11.93 -7.81
C GLN A 269 -8.20 11.86 -9.30
N LEU A 270 -9.32 11.27 -9.74
CA LEU A 270 -9.72 11.28 -11.16
C LEU A 270 -10.02 12.70 -11.64
N ASN A 271 -10.70 13.50 -10.81
CA ASN A 271 -10.93 14.91 -11.10
C ASN A 271 -9.60 15.67 -11.20
N ILE A 272 -8.65 15.44 -10.29
CA ILE A 272 -7.31 16.05 -10.37
C ILE A 272 -6.56 15.59 -11.63
N LEU A 273 -6.64 14.30 -11.98
CA LEU A 273 -6.07 13.76 -13.23
C LEU A 273 -6.64 14.50 -14.44
N SER A 274 -7.96 14.65 -14.50
CA SER A 274 -8.67 15.37 -15.55
C SER A 274 -8.14 16.80 -15.70
N GLN A 275 -8.00 17.54 -14.58
CA GLN A 275 -7.42 18.90 -14.60
C GLN A 275 -5.95 18.92 -15.03
N ILE A 276 -5.14 17.95 -14.59
CA ILE A 276 -3.73 17.84 -15.00
C ILE A 276 -3.65 17.64 -16.51
N ILE A 277 -4.40 16.70 -17.08
CA ILE A 277 -4.37 16.42 -18.52
C ILE A 277 -4.91 17.62 -19.30
N LYS A 278 -5.98 18.27 -18.84
CA LYS A 278 -6.51 19.49 -19.45
C LYS A 278 -5.47 20.59 -19.59
N VAL A 279 -4.62 20.81 -18.60
CA VAL A 279 -3.54 21.81 -18.64
C VAL A 279 -2.33 21.32 -19.46
N VAL A 280 -1.93 20.07 -19.26
CA VAL A 280 -0.71 19.49 -19.83
C VAL A 280 -0.87 19.23 -21.32
N ASP A 281 -1.99 18.62 -21.72
CA ASP A 281 -2.36 18.23 -23.08
C ASP A 281 -3.87 18.41 -23.33
N PRO A 282 -4.32 19.64 -23.63
CA PRO A 282 -5.74 19.93 -23.86
C PRO A 282 -6.36 19.15 -25.01
N LYS A 283 -5.57 18.78 -26.03
CA LYS A 283 -6.05 18.03 -27.20
C LYS A 283 -6.43 16.61 -26.81
N LEU A 284 -5.58 15.95 -26.02
CA LEU A 284 -5.90 14.63 -25.49
C LEU A 284 -7.10 14.68 -24.54
N HIS A 285 -7.18 15.70 -23.68
CA HIS A 285 -8.32 15.87 -22.79
C HIS A 285 -9.63 15.96 -23.57
N GLN A 286 -9.70 16.84 -24.57
CA GLN A 286 -10.91 17.01 -25.38
C GLN A 286 -11.28 15.72 -26.11
N HIS A 287 -10.30 15.04 -26.71
CA HIS A 287 -10.54 13.74 -27.37
C HIS A 287 -11.13 12.71 -26.41
N LEU A 288 -10.63 12.63 -25.17
CA LEU A 288 -11.19 11.72 -24.18
C LEU A 288 -12.60 12.13 -23.74
N GLU A 289 -12.90 13.43 -23.63
CA GLU A 289 -14.27 13.91 -23.35
C GLU A 289 -15.23 13.54 -24.50
N ASP A 290 -14.82 13.71 -25.75
CA ASP A 290 -15.61 13.39 -26.94
C ASP A 290 -15.90 11.88 -27.06
N LEU A 291 -15.12 11.03 -26.39
CA LEU A 291 -15.29 9.58 -26.30
C LEU A 291 -16.04 9.11 -25.04
N ASP A 292 -16.72 10.01 -24.33
CA ASP A 292 -17.37 9.76 -23.03
C ASP A 292 -16.39 9.30 -21.91
N GLY A 293 -15.10 9.54 -22.08
CA GLY A 293 -14.02 9.20 -21.15
C GLY A 293 -13.56 10.35 -20.24
N GLY A 294 -14.31 11.47 -20.21
CA GLY A 294 -13.94 12.71 -19.49
C GLY A 294 -13.84 12.59 -17.96
N GLU A 295 -14.45 11.55 -17.39
CA GLU A 295 -14.35 11.23 -15.95
C GLU A 295 -13.16 10.32 -15.60
N TYR A 296 -12.42 9.82 -16.59
CA TYR A 296 -11.21 9.01 -16.42
C TYR A 296 -11.41 7.71 -15.61
N LEU A 297 -12.62 7.15 -15.58
CA LEU A 297 -12.95 5.95 -14.79
C LEU A 297 -12.07 4.73 -15.14
N PHE A 298 -11.53 4.64 -16.36
CA PHE A 298 -10.56 3.62 -16.76
C PHE A 298 -9.27 3.62 -15.91
N ALA A 299 -8.93 4.73 -15.23
CA ALA A 299 -7.77 4.85 -14.35
C ALA A 299 -8.06 4.46 -12.90
N PHE A 300 -9.32 4.14 -12.56
CA PHE A 300 -9.74 3.85 -11.20
C PHE A 300 -8.88 2.76 -10.55
N ARG A 301 -8.72 1.62 -11.22
CA ARG A 301 -7.92 0.49 -10.73
C ARG A 301 -6.45 0.85 -10.49
N MET A 302 -5.87 1.69 -11.37
CA MET A 302 -4.47 2.12 -11.26
C MET A 302 -4.24 2.94 -9.99
N LEU A 303 -5.20 3.79 -9.61
CA LEU A 303 -5.10 4.64 -8.43
C LEU A 303 -5.47 3.90 -7.15
N MET A 304 -6.55 3.11 -7.17
CA MET A 304 -7.09 2.44 -5.99
C MET A 304 -6.03 1.58 -5.29
N VAL A 305 -5.30 0.76 -6.05
CA VAL A 305 -4.29 -0.18 -5.52
C VAL A 305 -2.86 0.17 -5.95
N LEU A 306 -2.57 1.46 -6.18
CA LEU A 306 -1.24 1.96 -6.56
C LEU A 306 -0.55 1.13 -7.67
N PHE A 307 -1.25 0.92 -8.77
CA PHE A 307 -0.78 0.16 -9.94
C PHE A 307 -0.41 -1.30 -9.66
N ARG A 308 -0.77 -1.88 -8.50
CA ARG A 308 -0.42 -3.27 -8.17
C ARG A 308 -0.85 -4.24 -9.27
N ARG A 309 -2.01 -4.02 -9.89
CA ARG A 309 -2.55 -4.85 -10.97
C ARG A 309 -1.90 -4.62 -12.33
N GLU A 310 -1.11 -3.55 -12.50
CA GLU A 310 -0.48 -3.17 -13.78
C GLU A 310 0.97 -3.65 -13.90
N PHE A 311 1.57 -4.14 -12.81
CA PHE A 311 2.97 -4.54 -12.73
C PHE A 311 3.13 -5.98 -12.21
N SER A 312 4.27 -6.59 -12.53
CA SER A 312 4.74 -7.78 -11.80
C SER A 312 4.85 -7.46 -10.30
N PHE A 313 4.80 -8.47 -9.44
CA PHE A 313 4.95 -8.27 -7.99
C PHE A 313 6.24 -7.49 -7.66
N VAL A 314 7.36 -7.90 -8.24
CA VAL A 314 8.68 -7.27 -8.03
C VAL A 314 8.71 -5.82 -8.52
N ASP A 315 8.14 -5.53 -9.70
CA ASP A 315 8.10 -4.17 -10.25
C ASP A 315 7.16 -3.26 -9.46
N ALA A 316 6.06 -3.80 -8.92
CA ALA A 316 5.16 -3.07 -8.03
C ALA A 316 5.86 -2.66 -6.74
N LEU A 317 6.61 -3.57 -6.10
CA LEU A 317 7.41 -3.23 -4.91
C LEU A 317 8.42 -2.12 -5.22
N TYR A 318 9.15 -2.24 -6.32
CA TYR A 318 10.10 -1.22 -6.75
C TYR A 318 9.41 0.13 -6.99
N LEU A 319 8.24 0.13 -7.63
CA LEU A 319 7.48 1.35 -7.88
C LEU A 319 7.11 2.04 -6.55
N TRP A 320 6.53 1.30 -5.60
CA TRP A 320 6.11 1.82 -4.30
C TRP A 320 7.28 2.37 -3.51
N GLU A 321 8.40 1.66 -3.47
CA GLU A 321 9.62 2.11 -2.79
C GLU A 321 10.11 3.46 -3.30
N VAL A 322 10.14 3.62 -4.61
CA VAL A 322 10.57 4.88 -5.21
C VAL A 322 9.52 5.96 -4.96
N MET A 323 8.22 5.66 -5.07
CA MET A 323 7.15 6.62 -4.79
C MET A 323 7.20 7.11 -3.34
N TRP A 324 7.22 6.21 -2.35
CA TRP A 324 7.33 6.57 -0.94
C TRP A 324 8.62 7.32 -0.65
N ALA A 325 9.74 6.96 -1.27
CA ALA A 325 10.98 7.72 -1.12
C ALA A 325 10.94 9.12 -1.79
N MET A 326 10.12 9.32 -2.81
CA MET A 326 9.93 10.61 -3.48
C MET A 326 8.98 11.52 -2.68
N GLU A 327 7.98 10.94 -2.04
CA GLU A 327 6.95 11.59 -1.21
C GLU A 327 7.31 11.61 0.29
N TYR A 328 8.52 11.17 0.66
CA TYR A 328 8.88 11.03 2.07
C TYR A 328 8.89 12.39 2.78
N ASN A 329 8.23 12.43 3.94
CA ASN A 329 8.19 13.56 4.87
C ASN A 329 8.86 13.13 6.19
N PRO A 330 9.86 13.85 6.71
CA PRO A 330 10.54 13.50 7.97
C PRO A 330 9.61 13.51 9.19
N ASN A 331 8.49 14.23 9.14
CA ASN A 331 7.52 14.28 10.25
C ASN A 331 6.48 13.15 10.20
N LEU A 332 6.62 12.19 9.26
CA LEU A 332 5.63 11.13 9.03
C LEU A 332 5.37 10.29 10.29
N PHE A 333 6.43 9.92 11.01
CA PHE A 333 6.31 9.15 12.24
C PHE A 333 5.50 9.91 13.31
N ALA A 334 5.87 11.16 13.59
CA ALA A 334 5.18 11.98 14.58
C ALA A 334 3.70 12.21 14.21
N LEU A 335 3.39 12.44 12.94
CA LEU A 335 2.02 12.59 12.46
C LEU A 335 1.17 11.34 12.76
N TYR A 336 1.77 10.16 12.69
CA TYR A 336 1.08 8.90 12.91
C TYR A 336 0.96 8.51 14.39
N GLU A 337 1.95 8.80 15.22
CA GLU A 337 1.80 8.57 16.66
C GLU A 337 0.78 9.54 17.27
N LEU A 338 0.78 10.82 16.87
CA LEU A 338 -0.17 11.82 17.37
C LEU A 338 -1.63 11.52 17.04
N SER A 339 -1.90 10.80 15.95
CA SER A 339 -3.28 10.44 15.58
C SER A 339 -3.84 9.26 16.40
N HIS A 340 -3.00 8.51 17.12
CA HIS A 340 -3.45 7.47 18.04
C HIS A 340 -3.87 8.03 19.40
N ASP A 341 -3.23 9.11 19.84
CA ASP A 341 -3.51 9.75 21.12
C ASP A 341 -4.61 10.81 20.93
N SER A 342 -5.86 10.42 21.19
CA SER A 342 -7.01 11.32 21.17
C SER A 342 -7.01 12.25 22.39
N SER A 343 -6.01 13.12 22.49
CA SER A 343 -6.00 14.31 23.35
C SER A 343 -4.99 15.34 22.84
N ALA A 344 -5.49 16.30 22.05
CA ALA A 344 -4.94 17.63 21.81
C ALA A 344 -3.45 17.79 21.41
N ALA A 345 -3.21 18.08 20.14
CA ALA A 345 -2.34 19.18 19.75
C ALA A 345 -2.76 19.71 18.37
N THR A 346 -3.44 20.85 18.34
CA THR A 346 -3.51 21.69 17.15
C THR A 346 -2.08 22.16 16.87
N CYS A 347 -1.38 21.47 15.97
CA CYS A 347 -0.11 21.97 15.46
C CYS A 347 -0.43 23.22 14.63
N LYS A 348 -0.25 24.39 15.23
CA LYS A 348 -0.18 25.66 14.52
C LYS A 348 0.83 25.45 13.38
N SER A 349 0.40 25.76 12.16
CA SER A 349 1.29 25.82 11.00
C SER A 349 2.17 27.06 11.10
N ASP A 350 3.05 27.08 12.10
CA ASP A 350 4.13 28.05 12.12
C ASP A 350 4.96 27.77 10.87
N LYS A 351 5.14 28.80 10.03
CA LYS A 351 6.06 28.79 8.90
C LYS A 351 7.47 28.56 9.45
N LEU A 352 7.81 27.30 9.71
CA LEU A 352 9.15 26.85 10.01
C LEU A 352 10.03 27.33 8.87
N THR A 353 10.99 28.19 9.20
CA THR A 353 12.00 28.66 8.27
C THR A 353 12.80 27.43 7.85
N ILE A 354 12.50 26.88 6.67
CA ILE A 354 12.97 25.55 6.32
C ILE A 354 14.47 25.61 6.00
N ASP A 355 15.30 25.16 6.95
CA ASP A 355 16.74 25.01 6.76
C ASP A 355 17.03 24.05 5.58
N ASN A 356 18.02 24.39 4.77
CA ASN A 356 18.53 23.58 3.66
C ASN A 356 18.98 22.17 4.12
N LYS A 357 19.40 22.00 5.38
CA LYS A 357 19.72 20.68 5.94
C LYS A 357 18.47 19.82 6.12
N LEU A 358 17.38 20.40 6.63
CA LEU A 358 16.09 19.71 6.83
C LEU A 358 15.45 19.35 5.48
N LEU A 359 15.51 20.25 4.49
CA LEU A 359 15.02 19.98 3.12
C LEU A 359 15.65 18.73 2.48
N LYS A 360 16.89 18.38 2.85
CA LYS A 360 17.57 17.19 2.31
C LYS A 360 16.94 15.87 2.79
N GLN A 361 16.23 15.89 3.92
CA GLN A 361 15.54 14.74 4.48
C GLN A 361 14.18 14.48 3.81
N TYR A 362 13.62 15.48 3.12
CA TYR A 362 12.43 15.28 2.29
C TYR A 362 12.77 14.53 1.00
N GLY A 363 11.83 13.68 0.57
CA GLY A 363 11.81 13.10 -0.77
C GLY A 363 11.80 14.18 -1.86
N LYS A 364 12.26 13.87 -3.08
CA LYS A 364 12.42 14.91 -4.12
C LYS A 364 11.09 15.54 -4.55
N PHE A 365 10.03 14.75 -4.63
CA PHE A 365 8.71 15.24 -5.01
C PHE A 365 8.17 16.14 -3.90
N GLU A 366 8.18 15.65 -2.66
CA GLU A 366 7.71 16.41 -1.50
C GLU A 366 8.51 17.70 -1.27
N ARG A 367 9.84 17.64 -1.43
CA ARG A 367 10.71 18.82 -1.38
C ARG A 367 10.32 19.87 -2.41
N THR A 368 9.87 19.45 -3.59
CA THR A 368 9.44 20.39 -4.63
C THR A 368 8.15 21.08 -4.19
N ASN A 369 7.17 20.32 -3.69
CA ASN A 369 5.89 20.83 -3.20
C ASN A 369 6.09 21.85 -2.07
N VAL A 370 6.92 21.48 -1.09
CA VAL A 370 7.28 22.35 0.04
C VAL A 370 7.93 23.66 -0.42
N LYS A 371 8.81 23.61 -1.44
CA LYS A 371 9.47 24.81 -1.99
C LYS A 371 8.55 25.70 -2.80
N THR A 372 7.61 25.12 -3.54
CA THR A 372 6.67 25.88 -4.37
C THR A 372 5.45 26.37 -3.60
N GLY A 373 5.31 26.01 -2.33
CA GLY A 373 4.10 26.27 -1.53
C GLY A 373 2.88 25.52 -2.06
N TRP A 374 3.09 24.47 -2.86
CA TRP A 374 2.00 23.65 -3.39
C TRP A 374 1.52 22.72 -2.29
N THR A 375 0.47 23.13 -1.57
CA THR A 375 -0.08 22.43 -0.40
C THR A 375 -1.25 21.52 -0.73
N ASP A 376 -1.54 21.26 -2.01
CA ASP A 376 -2.62 20.35 -2.36
C ASP A 376 -2.20 18.91 -2.03
N GLN A 377 -2.51 18.50 -0.80
CA GLN A 377 -2.30 17.16 -0.23
C GLN A 377 -2.95 16.04 -1.08
N LYS A 378 -3.79 16.40 -2.05
CA LYS A 378 -4.52 15.46 -2.92
C LYS A 378 -3.79 15.14 -4.23
N SER A 379 -2.75 15.90 -4.59
CA SER A 379 -1.97 15.71 -5.82
C SER A 379 -0.84 14.67 -5.63
N ALA A 380 -1.22 13.41 -5.40
CA ALA A 380 -0.28 12.30 -5.21
C ALA A 380 0.56 12.02 -6.47
N LEU A 381 1.79 11.54 -6.30
CA LEU A 381 2.65 11.13 -7.42
C LEU A 381 1.99 10.05 -8.29
N ALA A 382 1.09 9.25 -7.70
CA ALA A 382 0.26 8.27 -8.39
C ALA A 382 -0.57 8.90 -9.53
N VAL A 383 -1.15 10.09 -9.32
CA VAL A 383 -1.96 10.79 -10.33
C VAL A 383 -1.10 11.22 -11.51
N PHE A 384 0.09 11.78 -11.23
CA PHE A 384 1.06 12.11 -12.27
C PHE A 384 1.61 10.87 -12.99
N LEU A 385 1.67 9.72 -12.30
CA LEU A 385 2.03 8.46 -12.91
C LEU A 385 0.98 8.02 -13.92
N VAL A 386 -0.31 8.09 -13.60
CA VAL A 386 -1.40 7.84 -14.58
C VAL A 386 -1.29 8.81 -15.75
N ALA A 387 -1.10 10.10 -15.49
CA ALA A 387 -0.95 11.09 -16.54
C ALA A 387 0.23 10.79 -17.48
N SER A 388 1.33 10.26 -16.94
CA SER A 388 2.50 9.85 -17.74
C SER A 388 2.23 8.63 -18.62
N VAL A 389 1.34 7.74 -18.18
CA VAL A 389 0.90 6.57 -18.95
C VAL A 389 0.06 7.03 -20.14
N LEU A 390 -0.88 7.96 -19.91
CA LEU A 390 -1.68 8.60 -20.97
C LEU A 390 -0.80 9.36 -21.98
N GLU A 391 0.13 10.19 -21.52
CA GLU A 391 1.07 10.88 -22.43
C GLU A 391 1.93 9.88 -23.23
N THR A 392 2.27 8.72 -22.66
CA THR A 392 3.04 7.70 -23.37
C THR A 392 2.26 7.07 -24.53
N LYS A 393 0.94 6.93 -24.38
CA LYS A 393 0.04 6.36 -25.38
C LYS A 393 -0.69 7.41 -26.22
N ASN A 394 -0.40 8.69 -26.01
CA ASN A 394 -1.08 9.82 -26.62
C ASN A 394 -1.36 9.65 -28.13
N LYS A 395 -0.33 9.31 -28.92
CA LYS A 395 -0.50 9.12 -30.38
C LYS A 395 -1.48 8.00 -30.73
N LEU A 396 -1.44 6.89 -30.00
CA LEU A 396 -2.37 5.77 -30.22
C LEU A 396 -3.78 6.16 -29.80
N LEU A 397 -3.93 6.82 -28.64
CA LEU A 397 -5.22 7.28 -28.15
C LEU A 397 -5.89 8.26 -29.13
N LEU A 398 -5.15 9.23 -29.66
CA LEU A 398 -5.68 10.23 -30.60
C LEU A 398 -6.01 9.65 -31.98
N ASN A 399 -5.27 8.64 -32.44
CA ASN A 399 -5.41 8.14 -33.80
C ASN A 399 -6.31 6.90 -33.92
N GLU A 400 -6.32 6.05 -32.89
CA GLU A 400 -6.94 4.73 -32.94
C GLU A 400 -8.18 4.61 -32.06
N ALA A 401 -8.28 5.37 -30.96
CA ALA A 401 -9.45 5.28 -30.08
C ALA A 401 -10.65 6.02 -30.68
N LYS A 402 -11.74 5.27 -30.90
CA LYS A 402 -13.02 5.79 -31.41
C LYS A 402 -14.16 5.68 -30.40
N GLY A 403 -13.90 5.06 -29.26
CA GLY A 403 -14.81 4.96 -28.12
C GLY A 403 -14.05 4.63 -26.84
N LEU A 404 -14.77 4.65 -25.71
CA LEU A 404 -14.22 4.34 -24.39
C LEU A 404 -13.60 2.93 -24.33
N ASP A 405 -14.20 1.95 -24.99
CA ASP A 405 -13.69 0.57 -25.04
C ASP A 405 -12.30 0.49 -25.68
N ASP A 406 -12.04 1.27 -26.72
CA ASP A 406 -10.72 1.34 -27.34
C ASP A 406 -9.70 1.96 -26.38
N VAL A 407 -10.09 2.99 -25.62
CA VAL A 407 -9.25 3.59 -24.58
C VAL A 407 -8.87 2.54 -23.55
N VAL A 408 -9.85 1.80 -23.01
CA VAL A 408 -9.62 0.73 -22.04
C VAL A 408 -8.71 -0.34 -22.62
N LYS A 409 -8.90 -0.74 -23.88
CA LYS A 409 -8.06 -1.73 -24.58
C LYS A 409 -6.62 -1.26 -24.75
N ILE A 410 -6.41 -0.04 -25.28
CA ILE A 410 -5.08 0.56 -25.48
C ILE A 410 -4.32 0.67 -24.16
N LEU A 411 -5.03 0.98 -23.08
CA LEU A 411 -4.47 1.03 -21.72
C LEU A 411 -4.28 -0.36 -21.11
N GLY A 412 -5.14 -1.32 -21.43
CA GLY A 412 -5.02 -2.72 -21.01
C GLY A 412 -3.72 -3.37 -21.46
N ASP A 413 -3.25 -3.06 -22.67
CA ASP A 413 -1.97 -3.52 -23.24
C ASP A 413 -0.72 -3.04 -22.47
N ILE A 414 -0.90 -2.12 -21.51
CA ILE A 414 0.16 -1.59 -20.65
C ILE A 414 0.46 -2.53 -19.48
N THR A 415 -0.51 -3.36 -19.09
CA THR A 415 -0.39 -4.35 -18.01
C THR A 415 0.85 -5.22 -18.24
N GLY A 416 1.82 -5.12 -17.33
CA GLY A 416 3.08 -5.87 -17.40
C GLY A 416 4.13 -5.36 -18.39
N ASN A 417 3.80 -4.37 -19.22
CA ASN A 417 4.72 -3.76 -20.17
C ASN A 417 5.34 -2.44 -19.69
N LEU A 418 4.80 -1.86 -18.62
CA LEU A 418 5.27 -0.61 -18.08
C LEU A 418 6.63 -0.77 -17.36
N ASP A 419 7.57 0.12 -17.66
CA ASP A 419 8.83 0.24 -16.93
C ASP A 419 8.64 1.28 -15.83
N ALA A 420 8.58 0.83 -14.57
CA ALA A 420 8.29 1.67 -13.41
C ALA A 420 9.24 2.88 -13.31
N LYS A 421 10.53 2.71 -13.61
CA LYS A 421 11.50 3.80 -13.55
C LYS A 421 11.22 4.84 -14.64
N LYS A 422 11.01 4.39 -15.88
CA LYS A 422 10.70 5.31 -16.99
C LYS A 422 9.37 6.03 -16.76
N ALA A 423 8.37 5.32 -16.23
CA ALA A 423 7.07 5.89 -15.91
C ALA A 423 7.20 7.00 -14.85
N LEU A 424 7.93 6.75 -13.77
CA LEU A 424 8.22 7.76 -12.74
C LEU A 424 9.01 8.97 -13.29
N ASP A 425 10.04 8.74 -14.10
CA ASP A 425 10.80 9.84 -14.71
C ASP A 425 9.92 10.71 -15.63
N LYS A 426 8.96 10.10 -16.34
CA LYS A 426 7.96 10.84 -17.13
C LYS A 426 6.94 11.55 -16.24
N ALA A 427 6.44 10.92 -15.18
CA ALA A 427 5.53 11.52 -14.21
C ALA A 427 6.10 12.82 -13.63
N LEU A 428 7.40 12.84 -13.29
CA LEU A 428 8.07 14.06 -12.83
C LEU A 428 8.18 15.15 -13.90
N LYS A 429 8.31 14.78 -15.17
CA LYS A 429 8.27 15.74 -16.28
C LYS A 429 6.87 16.32 -16.46
N VAL A 430 5.82 15.48 -16.38
CA VAL A 430 4.42 15.92 -16.41
C VAL A 430 4.15 16.88 -15.25
N HIS A 431 4.58 16.55 -14.03
CA HIS A 431 4.42 17.40 -12.86
C HIS A 431 5.08 18.78 -13.08
N LYS A 432 6.33 18.83 -13.54
CA LYS A 432 7.01 20.10 -13.85
C LYS A 432 6.29 20.91 -14.93
N LYS A 433 5.82 20.23 -15.99
CA LYS A 433 5.07 20.84 -17.10
C LYS A 433 3.76 21.44 -16.58
N TYR A 434 3.04 20.70 -15.73
CA TYR A 434 1.81 21.16 -15.07
C TYR A 434 2.07 22.40 -14.21
N LEU A 435 3.02 22.35 -13.27
CA LEU A 435 3.36 23.52 -12.42
C LEU A 435 3.73 24.76 -13.25
N SER A 436 4.51 24.59 -14.31
CA SER A 436 4.95 25.71 -15.17
C SER A 436 3.82 26.36 -15.97
N LYS A 437 2.74 25.61 -16.25
CA LYS A 437 1.58 26.09 -17.00
C LYS A 437 0.51 26.64 -16.05
N ALA A 438 0.25 25.93 -14.96
CA ALA A 438 -0.72 26.34 -13.93
C ALA A 438 -0.36 27.66 -13.25
N GLN A 439 0.93 28.04 -13.21
CA GLN A 439 1.38 29.36 -12.73
C GLN A 439 1.22 30.51 -13.75
N LYS A 440 0.89 30.20 -15.01
CA LYS A 440 0.75 31.18 -16.11
C LYS A 440 -0.71 31.45 -16.51
N SER A 441 -1.61 30.61 -16.01
CA SER A 441 -3.06 30.66 -16.13
C SER A 441 -3.64 31.19 -14.83
#